data_AF-A0A5C7EUJ5-F1
#
_entry.id   AF-A0A5C7EUJ5-F1
#
_cell.length_a   1.000
_cell.length_b   1.000
_cell.length_c   1.000
_cell.angle_alpha   90.00
_cell.angle_beta   90.00
_cell.angle_gamma   90.00
#
_symmetry.space_group_name_H-M   'P 1'
#
loop_
_entity.id
_entity.type
_entity.pdbx_description
1 polymer ?
#
loop_
_entity_poly.entity_id
_entity_poly.type
_entity_poly.pdbx_seq_one_letter_code
_entity_poly.pdbx_strand_id
1 'polypeptide(L)'
;MSENILSLEDLKFLEALHSGKDLEFIRCDDSGIKINNKILVADSLPNTVIFNTLSEISKKMKYRLNSNFQLNFSTSFNFEVVRI
;
A
#
# COMPACT_ATOMS: atom_id res chain seq x y z
N MET A 1 16.40 -1.62 18.21
CA MET A 1 15.91 -0.42 17.49
C MET A 1 14.93 -0.93 16.44
N SER A 2 13.65 -0.55 16.52
CA SER A 2 12.66 -0.99 15.54
C SER A 2 12.87 -0.14 14.30
N GLU A 3 13.62 -0.66 13.32
CA GLU A 3 13.74 0.00 12.02
C GLU A 3 12.34 0.06 11.40
N ASN A 4 11.86 1.29 11.17
CA ASN A 4 10.63 1.49 10.42
C ASN A 4 10.87 0.96 9.01
N ILE A 5 10.20 -0.13 8.64
CA ILE A 5 10.30 -0.77 7.32
C ILE A 5 9.88 0.18 6.20
N LEU A 6 9.02 1.14 6.53
CA LEU A 6 8.58 2.22 5.66
C LEU A 6 9.38 3.48 5.96
N SER A 7 9.88 4.11 4.90
CA SER A 7 10.51 5.42 5.00
C SER A 7 9.47 6.51 5.29
N LEU A 8 9.93 7.69 5.70
CA LEU A 8 9.04 8.84 5.85
C LEU A 8 8.34 9.21 4.53
N GLU A 9 9.03 9.01 3.40
CA GLU A 9 8.47 9.24 2.07
C GLU A 9 7.37 8.22 1.73
N ASP A 10 7.57 6.94 2.07
CA ASP A 10 6.56 5.89 1.91
C ASP A 10 5.28 6.26 2.69
N LEU A 11 5.43 6.74 3.92
CA LEU A 11 4.30 7.15 4.77
C LEU A 11 3.56 8.37 4.21
N LYS A 12 4.28 9.42 3.81
CA LYS A 12 3.68 10.61 3.18
C LYS A 12 2.93 10.27 1.90
N PHE A 13 3.46 9.32 1.12
CA PHE A 13 2.80 8.84 -0.09
C PHE A 13 1.48 8.13 0.24
N LEU A 14 1.47 7.23 1.23
CA LEU A 14 0.25 6.54 1.68
C LEU A 14 -0.77 7.54 2.23
N GLU A 15 -0.33 8.58 2.93
CA GLU A 15 -1.19 9.65 3.45
C GLU A 15 -1.85 10.44 2.32
N ALA A 16 -1.08 10.87 1.33
CA ALA A 16 -1.59 11.56 0.16
C ALA A 16 -2.56 10.68 -0.65
N LEU A 17 -2.28 9.38 -0.76
CA LEU A 17 -3.14 8.41 -1.43
C LEU A 17 -4.47 8.23 -0.68
N HIS A 18 -4.42 8.15 0.65
CA HIS A 18 -5.59 8.03 1.52
C HIS A 18 -6.47 9.28 1.47
N SER A 19 -5.86 10.47 1.62
CA SER A 19 -6.56 11.76 1.63
C SER A 19 -7.25 12.09 0.31
N GLY A 20 -6.85 11.47 -0.80
CA GLY A 20 -7.37 11.80 -2.12
C GLY A 20 -8.38 10.80 -2.72
N LYS A 21 -8.59 9.62 -2.15
CA LYS A 21 -9.26 8.51 -2.87
C LYS A 21 -10.24 7.61 -2.08
N ASP A 22 -10.76 8.03 -0.92
CA ASP A 22 -11.62 7.16 -0.06
C ASP A 22 -11.01 5.76 0.08
N LEU A 23 -9.71 5.72 0.33
CA LEU A 23 -8.91 4.51 0.32
C LEU A 23 -9.23 3.67 1.57
N GLU A 24 -10.01 2.61 1.44
CA GLU A 24 -10.40 1.72 2.53
C GLU A 24 -9.34 0.65 2.81
N PHE A 25 -8.79 0.05 1.75
CA PHE A 25 -7.75 -0.96 1.89
C PHE A 25 -6.78 -1.02 0.70
N ILE A 26 -5.54 -1.42 0.99
CA ILE A 26 -4.56 -1.87 0.00
C ILE A 26 -4.25 -3.33 0.30
N ARG A 27 -4.62 -4.24 -0.60
CA ARG A 27 -4.26 -5.65 -0.54
C ARG A 27 -3.05 -5.92 -1.43
N CYS A 28 -2.03 -6.54 -0.85
CA CYS A 28 -0.83 -6.98 -1.54
C CYS A 28 -0.79 -8.51 -1.50
N ASP A 29 -1.12 -9.14 -2.62
CA ASP A 29 -1.11 -10.60 -2.81
C ASP A 29 -0.19 -11.00 -3.97
N ASP A 30 -0.03 -12.30 -4.21
CA ASP A 30 0.78 -12.81 -5.33
C ASP A 30 0.20 -12.45 -6.71
N SER A 31 -1.08 -12.03 -6.76
CA SER A 31 -1.73 -11.55 -7.99
C SER A 31 -1.52 -10.04 -8.22
N GLY A 32 -0.89 -9.32 -7.28
CA GLY A 32 -0.57 -7.90 -7.39
C GLY A 32 -1.14 -7.04 -6.26
N ILE A 33 -1.37 -5.76 -6.57
CA ILE A 33 -1.86 -4.76 -5.61
C ILE A 33 -3.29 -4.37 -5.96
N LYS A 34 -4.22 -4.55 -5.02
CA LYS A 34 -5.64 -4.19 -5.14
C LYS A 34 -5.98 -3.07 -4.18
N ILE A 35 -6.79 -2.11 -4.63
CA ILE A 35 -7.22 -0.96 -3.83
C ILE A 35 -8.73 -0.81 -3.94
N ASN A 36 -9.46 -0.71 -2.83
CA ASN A 36 -10.92 -0.48 -2.82
C ASN A 36 -11.70 -1.37 -3.80
N ASN A 37 -11.33 -2.64 -3.90
CA ASN A 37 -11.88 -3.60 -4.87
C ASN A 37 -11.68 -3.24 -6.37
N LYS A 38 -10.91 -2.19 -6.69
CA LYS A 38 -10.40 -1.90 -8.03
C LYS A 38 -8.99 -2.44 -8.16
N ILE A 39 -8.76 -3.19 -9.23
CA ILE A 39 -7.40 -3.59 -9.62
C ILE A 39 -6.75 -2.33 -10.22
N LEU A 40 -5.62 -1.90 -9.64
CA LEU A 40 -4.78 -0.92 -10.29
C LEU A 40 -4.06 -1.62 -11.46
N VAL A 41 -4.60 -1.44 -12.67
CA VAL A 41 -3.97 -1.96 -13.90
C VAL A 41 -3.01 -0.89 -14.44
N ALA A 42 -1.79 -1.31 -14.77
CA ALA A 42 -0.67 -0.44 -15.18
C ALA A 42 -0.86 0.29 -16.53
N ASP A 43 -1.99 0.07 -17.23
CA ASP A 43 -2.19 0.50 -18.63
C ASP A 43 -2.58 1.97 -18.84
N SER A 44 -2.72 2.78 -17.78
CA SER A 44 -3.07 4.21 -17.92
C SER A 44 -2.00 5.12 -17.29
N LEU A 45 -1.34 5.90 -18.15
CA LEU A 45 -0.04 6.57 -17.92
C LEU A 45 0.11 7.63 -16.79
N PRO A 46 -0.86 7.88 -15.89
CA PRO A 46 -0.57 8.53 -14.60
C PRO A 46 -0.42 7.56 -13.41
N ASN A 47 -0.86 6.30 -13.54
CA ASN A 47 -0.89 5.33 -12.44
C ASN A 47 0.45 4.59 -12.23
N THR A 48 1.41 4.73 -13.13
CA THR A 48 2.67 3.97 -13.10
C THR A 48 3.55 4.35 -11.92
N VAL A 49 3.64 5.63 -11.57
CA VAL A 49 4.40 6.10 -10.41
C VAL A 49 3.76 5.60 -9.12
N ILE A 50 2.44 5.72 -9.00
CA ILE A 50 1.65 5.23 -7.86
C ILE A 50 1.87 3.73 -7.68
N PHE A 51 1.78 2.97 -8.77
CA PHE A 51 1.99 1.52 -8.76
C PHE A 51 3.42 1.14 -8.40
N ASN A 52 4.43 1.84 -8.95
CA ASN A 52 5.83 1.58 -8.64
C ASN A 52 6.13 1.81 -7.15
N THR A 53 5.68 2.92 -6.58
CA THR A 53 5.87 3.22 -5.15
C THR A 53 5.13 2.20 -4.28
N LEU A 54 3.89 1.84 -4.62
CA LEU A 54 3.16 0.78 -3.91
C LEU A 54 3.84 -0.59 -4.03
N SER A 55 4.46 -0.89 -5.17
CA SER A 55 5.21 -2.12 -5.40
C SER A 55 6.48 -2.17 -4.54
N GLU A 56 7.15 -1.04 -4.32
CA GLU A 56 8.28 -0.99 -3.40
C GLU A 56 7.83 -1.15 -1.94
N ILE A 57 6.78 -0.45 -1.53
CA ILE A 57 6.16 -0.59 -0.21
C ILE A 57 5.74 -2.04 0.03
N SER A 58 5.13 -2.68 -0.97
CA SER A 58 4.69 -4.07 -0.85
C SER A 58 5.83 -5.05 -0.69
N LYS A 59 6.94 -4.87 -1.42
CA LYS A 59 8.15 -5.68 -1.28
C LYS A 59 8.76 -5.54 0.12
N LYS A 60 8.91 -4.30 0.62
CA LYS A 60 9.46 -4.03 1.97
C LYS A 60 8.62 -4.71 3.05
N MET A 61 7.29 -4.55 2.96
CA MET A 61 6.34 -5.13 3.91
C MET A 61 6.27 -6.65 3.82
N LYS A 62 6.22 -7.22 2.60
CA LYS A 62 6.19 -8.68 2.38
C LYS A 62 7.50 -9.33 2.86
N TYR A 63 8.64 -8.68 2.65
CA TYR A 63 9.93 -9.15 3.18
C TYR A 63 9.91 -9.23 4.71
N ARG A 64 9.33 -8.24 5.40
CA ARG A 64 9.23 -8.27 6.86
C ARG A 64 8.20 -9.27 7.37
N LEU A 65 7.01 -9.28 6.77
CA LEU A 65 5.87 -10.06 7.23
C LEU A 65 5.98 -11.53 6.82
N ASN A 66 6.78 -11.83 5.80
CA ASN A 66 6.90 -13.12 5.15
C ASN A 66 5.55 -13.75 4.79
N SER A 67 4.60 -12.91 4.38
CA SER A 67 3.20 -13.28 4.15
C SER A 67 2.54 -12.21 3.29
N ASN A 68 1.49 -12.59 2.57
CA ASN A 68 0.60 -11.64 1.94
C ASN A 68 -0.08 -10.79 3.02
N PHE A 69 -0.44 -9.56 2.68
CA PHE A 69 -0.98 -8.65 3.68
C PHE A 69 -1.96 -7.66 3.09
N GLN A 70 -2.78 -7.09 3.97
CA GLN A 70 -3.72 -6.04 3.67
C GLN A 70 -3.51 -4.89 4.65
N LEU A 71 -3.36 -3.69 4.11
CA LEU A 71 -3.44 -2.44 4.86
C LEU A 71 -4.90 -2.02 4.90
N ASN A 72 -5.47 -1.90 6.09
CA ASN A 72 -6.81 -1.37 6.29
C ASN A 72 -6.69 0.04 6.83
N PHE A 73 -7.22 1.02 6.11
CA PHE A 73 -7.18 2.41 6.51
C PHE A 73 -8.44 2.76 7.32
N SER A 74 -8.30 3.75 8.19
CA SER A 74 -9.37 4.23 9.07
C SER A 74 -9.64 5.72 8.83
N THR A 75 -10.60 6.33 9.54
CA THR A 75 -11.09 7.71 9.31
C THR A 75 -10.06 8.83 9.62
N SER A 76 -8.80 8.49 9.79
CA SER A 76 -7.62 9.35 9.92
C SER A 76 -6.44 8.62 9.28
N PHE A 77 -5.32 9.27 8.92
CA PHE A 77 -4.15 8.56 8.37
C PHE A 77 -3.53 7.62 9.42
N ASN A 78 -4.15 6.46 9.55
CA ASN A 78 -3.85 5.38 10.45
C ASN A 78 -4.34 4.11 9.77
N PHE A 79 -3.49 3.10 9.76
CA PHE A 79 -3.76 1.86 9.06
C PHE A 79 -3.29 0.66 9.87
N GLU A 80 -4.08 -0.40 9.79
CA GLU A 80 -3.75 -1.69 10.38
C GLU A 80 -3.18 -2.62 9.31
N VAL A 81 -2.19 -3.42 9.69
CA VAL A 81 -1.57 -4.41 8.81
C VAL A 81 -2.09 -5.79 9.19
N VAL A 82 -2.87 -6.40 8.31
CA VAL A 82 -3.43 -7.75 8.52
C VAL A 82 -2.75 -8.73 7.57
N ARG A 83 -2.28 -9.86 8.10
CA ARG A 83 -1.72 -10.96 7.27
C ARG A 83 -2.86 -11.77 6.65
N ILE A 84 -2.67 -12.20 5.40
CA ILE A 84 -3.63 -12.98 4.60
C ILE A 84 -2.94 -14.14 3.90
#